data_AF-A0A7S3G2K0-F1
#
_entry.id   AF-A0A7S3G2K0-F1
#
_cell.length_a   1.000
_cell.length_b   1.000
_cell.length_c   1.000
_cell.angle_alpha   90.00
_cell.angle_beta   90.00
_cell.angle_gamma   90.00
#
_symmetry.space_group_name_H-M   'P 1'
#
loop_
_entity.id
_entity.type
_entity.pdbx_description
1 polymer ?
#
loop_
_entity_poly.entity_id
_entity_poly.type
_entity_poly.pdbx_seq_one_letter_code
_entity_poly.pdbx_strand_id
1 'polypeptide(L)'
;MSAPAQRIAVVRKLVRTVRSKLDTAENRMWSSYVMTAIRENAGETDEKKMATMWAEADNYAEYLNAREKYIGLLKYYGIHSEIDEKTRLQTNANRVGLQLPEVFGPEVLAQKESEK
;
A
#
# COMPACT_ATOMS: atom_id res chain seq x y z
N MET A 1 28.21 3.03 12.04
CA MET A 1 27.90 4.22 11.20
C MET A 1 27.67 5.40 12.13
N SER A 2 28.14 6.60 11.79
CA SER A 2 27.93 7.78 12.67
C SER A 2 26.45 8.17 12.69
N ALA A 3 25.95 8.60 13.85
CA ALA A 3 24.58 9.10 14.04
C ALA A 3 24.12 10.12 12.97
N PRO A 4 24.93 11.10 12.51
CA PRO A 4 24.51 12.02 11.45
C PRO A 4 24.31 11.33 10.08
N ALA A 5 25.11 10.32 9.74
CA ALA A 5 24.97 9.61 8.47
C ALA A 5 23.68 8.79 8.41
N GLN A 6 23.28 8.17 9.52
CA GLN A 6 22.02 7.44 9.64
C GLN A 6 20.82 8.36 9.47
N ARG A 7 20.82 9.52 10.14
CA ARG A 7 19.75 10.53 10.02
C ARG A 7 19.55 10.99 8.58
N ILE A 8 20.64 11.32 7.89
CA ILE A 8 20.59 11.72 6.48
C ILE A 8 20.01 10.60 5.60
N ALA A 9 20.35 9.34 5.86
CA ALA A 9 19.80 8.21 5.12
C ALA A 9 18.29 8.06 5.32
N VAL A 10 17.79 8.19 6.56
CA VAL A 10 16.35 8.14 6.90
C VAL A 10 15.60 9.26 6.18
N VAL A 11 16.10 10.50 6.23
CA VAL A 11 15.48 11.64 5.52
C VAL A 11 15.39 11.37 4.02
N ARG A 12 16.47 10.90 3.41
CA ARG A 12 16.48 10.59 1.97
C ARG A 12 15.51 9.47 1.62
N LYS A 13 15.42 8.43 2.45
CA LYS A 13 14.46 7.33 2.29
C LYS A 13 13.04 7.89 2.32
N LEU A 14 12.66 8.60 3.38
CA LEU A 14 11.33 9.17 3.54
C LEU A 14 10.95 10.12 2.40
N VAL A 15 11.80 11.09 2.06
CA VAL A 15 11.51 12.07 1.00
C VAL A 15 11.37 11.41 -0.37
N ARG A 16 12.19 10.39 -0.70
CA ARG A 16 12.02 9.63 -1.93
C ARG A 16 10.71 8.85 -1.94
N THR A 17 10.40 8.15 -0.84
CA THR A 17 9.16 7.37 -0.74
C THR A 17 7.95 8.27 -0.91
N VAL A 18 7.87 9.38 -0.16
CA VAL A 18 6.81 10.39 -0.27
C VAL A 18 6.64 10.86 -1.71
N ARG A 19 7.73 11.30 -2.37
CA ARG A 19 7.69 11.77 -3.77
C ARG A 19 7.28 10.72 -4.79
N SER A 20 7.52 9.44 -4.50
CA SER A 20 7.22 8.35 -5.42
C SER A 20 5.85 7.72 -5.21
N LYS A 21 5.27 7.84 -4.01
CA LYS A 21 4.09 7.07 -3.58
C LYS A 21 2.83 7.90 -3.33
N LEU A 22 2.92 9.23 -3.22
CA LEU A 22 1.74 10.10 -3.15
C LEU A 22 1.42 10.68 -4.54
N ASP A 23 0.24 11.30 -4.67
CA ASP A 23 -0.20 11.88 -5.93
C ASP A 23 0.62 13.13 -6.31
N THR A 24 0.70 13.44 -7.61
CA THR A 24 1.65 14.42 -8.18
C THR A 24 1.53 15.84 -7.62
N ALA A 25 0.32 16.33 -7.33
CA ALA A 25 0.11 17.64 -6.71
C ALA A 25 0.50 17.64 -5.23
N GLU A 26 0.16 16.58 -4.50
CA GLU A 26 0.40 16.43 -3.07
C GLU A 26 1.88 16.12 -2.76
N ASN A 27 2.59 15.48 -3.68
CA ASN A 27 4.01 15.11 -3.57
C ASN A 27 4.92 16.28 -3.21
N ARG A 28 4.72 17.44 -3.85
CA ARG A 28 5.53 18.63 -3.59
C ARG A 28 5.22 19.21 -2.21
N MET A 29 3.94 19.25 -1.85
CA MET A 29 3.48 19.75 -0.55
C MET A 29 4.02 18.87 0.59
N TRP A 30 3.81 17.56 0.52
CA TRP A 30 4.24 16.62 1.55
C TRP A 30 5.76 16.53 1.67
N SER A 31 6.49 16.51 0.54
CA SER A 31 7.96 16.51 0.60
C SER A 31 8.52 17.83 1.15
N SER A 32 7.88 18.96 0.87
CA SER A 32 8.21 20.25 1.49
C SER A 32 7.93 20.21 3.00
N TYR A 33 6.76 19.74 3.40
CA TYR A 33 6.37 19.61 4.81
C TYR A 33 7.36 18.77 5.61
N VAL A 34 7.74 17.59 5.10
CA VAL A 34 8.73 16.72 5.75
C VAL A 34 10.07 17.45 5.94
N MET A 35 10.54 18.15 4.90
CA MET A 35 11.80 18.90 4.98
C MET A 35 11.73 20.08 5.96
N THR A 36 10.58 20.76 6.04
CA THR A 36 10.34 21.83 7.01
C THR A 36 10.31 21.28 8.43
N ALA A 37 9.57 20.20 8.69
CA ALA A 37 9.49 19.57 10.00
C ALA A 37 10.86 19.09 10.50
N ILE A 38 11.69 18.51 9.62
CA ILE A 38 13.06 18.11 9.98
C ILE A 38 13.94 19.33 10.31
N ARG A 39 13.78 20.44 9.59
CA ARG A 39 14.54 21.67 9.84
C ARG A 39 14.12 22.35 11.14
N GLU A 40 12.82 22.39 11.44
CA GLU A 40 12.28 22.94 12.68
C GLU A 40 12.80 22.17 13.91
N ASN A 41 12.91 20.84 13.78
CA ASN A 41 13.43 19.97 14.85
C ASN A 41 14.96 19.79 14.81
N ALA A 42 15.69 20.44 13.89
CA ALA A 42 17.14 20.28 13.77
C ALA A 42 17.93 20.81 14.98
N GLY A 43 17.32 21.72 15.76
CA GLY A 43 17.88 22.26 16.99
C GLY A 43 17.50 21.50 18.25
N GLU A 44 16.74 20.40 18.16
CA GLU A 44 16.35 19.61 19.32
C GLU A 44 17.58 18.93 19.94
N THR A 45 17.73 19.11 21.25
CA THR A 45 18.90 18.65 22.02
C THR A 45 18.59 17.43 22.87
N ASP A 46 17.29 17.13 23.09
CA ASP A 46 16.87 15.93 23.78
C ASP A 46 17.09 14.69 22.90
N GLU A 47 18.04 13.85 23.32
CA GLU A 47 18.42 12.62 22.61
C GLU A 47 17.25 11.63 22.48
N LYS A 48 16.35 11.56 23.47
CA LYS A 48 15.20 10.66 23.42
C LYS A 48 14.20 11.09 22.36
N LYS A 49 13.86 12.39 22.32
CA LYS A 49 12.96 12.96 21.31
C LYS A 49 13.53 12.84 19.91
N MET A 50 14.83 13.04 19.77
CA MET A 50 15.52 12.84 18.51
C MET A 50 15.42 11.37 18.06
N ALA A 51 15.70 10.42 18.95
CA ALA A 51 15.60 9.00 18.63
C ALA A 51 14.17 8.60 18.19
N THR A 52 13.14 9.07 18.90
CA THR A 52 11.74 8.80 18.53
C THR A 52 11.39 9.42 17.18
N MET A 53 11.76 10.68 16.93
CA MET A 53 11.49 11.35 15.66
C MET A 53 12.11 10.60 14.47
N TRP A 54 13.36 10.13 14.62
CA TRP A 54 14.03 9.39 13.55
C TRP A 54 13.42 7.99 13.33
N ALA A 55 13.00 7.32 14.41
CA ALA A 55 12.29 6.05 14.31
C ALA A 55 10.93 6.22 13.62
N GLU A 56 10.17 7.26 13.98
CA GLU A 56 8.90 7.59 13.35
C GLU A 56 9.08 7.90 11.86
N ALA A 57 10.08 8.70 11.49
CA ALA A 57 10.37 9.02 10.10
C ALA A 57 10.66 7.76 9.26
N ASP A 58 11.37 6.79 9.83
CA ASP A 58 11.63 5.52 9.15
C ASP A 58 10.36 4.65 9.04
N ASN A 59 9.59 4.55 10.13
CA ASN A 59 8.31 3.85 10.17
C ASN A 59 7.31 4.40 9.15
N TYR A 60 7.24 5.73 8.97
CA TYR A 60 6.38 6.34 7.96
C TYR A 60 6.79 5.95 6.54
N ALA A 61 8.09 5.89 6.25
CA ALA A 61 8.57 5.45 4.95
C ALA A 61 8.19 3.99 4.68
N GLU A 62 8.23 3.13 5.70
CA GLU A 62 7.80 1.73 5.59
C GLU A 62 6.29 1.60 5.42
N TYR A 63 5.52 2.37 6.18
CA TYR A 63 4.06 2.42 6.07
C TYR A 63 3.62 2.80 4.64
N LEU A 64 4.24 3.82 4.04
CA LEU A 64 3.92 4.23 2.67
C LEU A 64 4.19 3.11 1.65
N ASN A 65 5.27 2.36 1.82
CA ASN A 65 5.56 1.19 0.98
C ASN A 65 4.55 0.05 1.21
N ALA A 66 4.17 -0.20 2.46
CA ALA A 66 3.18 -1.22 2.80
C ALA A 66 1.79 -0.87 2.26
N ARG A 67 1.39 0.41 2.33
CA ARG A 67 0.12 0.92 1.80
C ARG A 67 -0.02 0.65 0.31
N GLU A 68 1.02 0.90 -0.48
CA GLU A 68 0.99 0.62 -1.92
C GLU A 68 0.85 -0.87 -2.21
N LYS A 69 1.61 -1.72 -1.50
CA LYS A 69 1.46 -3.19 -1.60
C LYS A 69 0.05 -3.62 -1.24
N TYR A 70 -0.53 -3.06 -0.18
CA TYR A 70 -1.88 -3.33 0.25
C TYR A 70 -2.91 -2.91 -0.81
N ILE A 71 -2.81 -1.71 -1.38
CA ILE A 71 -3.67 -1.26 -2.49
C ILE A 71 -3.52 -2.19 -3.69
N GLY A 72 -2.30 -2.62 -4.01
CA GLY A 72 -2.03 -3.59 -5.06
C GLY A 72 -2.74 -4.93 -4.81
N LEU A 73 -2.70 -5.44 -3.57
CA LEU A 73 -3.41 -6.66 -3.18
C LEU A 73 -4.93 -6.49 -3.26
N LEU A 74 -5.47 -5.35 -2.81
CA LEU A 74 -6.90 -5.07 -2.92
C LEU A 74 -7.37 -5.06 -4.37
N LYS A 75 -6.59 -4.44 -5.27
CA LYS A 75 -6.84 -4.44 -6.72
C LYS A 75 -6.73 -5.83 -7.30
N TYR A 76 -5.69 -6.58 -6.92
CA TYR A 76 -5.51 -7.95 -7.35
C TYR A 76 -6.73 -8.77 -6.93
N TYR A 77 -7.10 -8.83 -5.66
CA TYR A 77 -8.23 -9.65 -5.21
C TYR A 77 -9.62 -9.08 -5.52
N GLY A 78 -9.74 -7.90 -6.13
CA GLY A 78 -11.03 -7.30 -6.52
C GLY A 78 -11.95 -7.03 -5.34
N ILE A 79 -11.40 -6.77 -4.14
CA ILE A 79 -12.15 -6.71 -2.88
C ILE A 79 -13.04 -5.45 -2.81
N HIS A 80 -12.74 -4.41 -3.60
CA HIS A 80 -13.46 -3.12 -3.62
C HIS A 80 -13.82 -2.64 -5.03
N SER A 81 -13.71 -3.50 -6.04
CA SER A 81 -14.08 -3.12 -7.40
C SER A 81 -15.57 -3.36 -7.62
N GLU A 82 -16.30 -2.39 -8.18
CA GLU A 82 -17.65 -2.55 -8.75
C GLU A 82 -17.66 -3.48 -10.00
N ILE A 83 -16.79 -4.47 -10.02
CA ILE A 83 -16.72 -5.49 -11.06
C ILE A 83 -17.88 -6.45 -10.79
N ASP A 84 -18.65 -6.71 -11.83
CA ASP A 84 -19.72 -7.72 -11.83
C ASP A 84 -19.21 -9.05 -11.24
N GLU A 85 -20.03 -9.67 -10.40
CA GLU A 85 -19.63 -10.81 -9.58
C GLU A 85 -19.13 -11.99 -10.43
N LYS A 86 -19.73 -12.21 -11.61
CA LYS A 86 -19.29 -13.21 -12.58
C LYS A 86 -17.86 -12.95 -13.08
N THR A 87 -17.55 -11.69 -13.38
CA THR A 87 -16.22 -11.28 -13.84
C THR A 87 -15.17 -11.42 -12.73
N ARG A 88 -15.53 -11.09 -11.49
CA ARG A 88 -14.67 -11.30 -10.32
C ARG A 88 -14.36 -12.80 -10.13
N LEU A 89 -15.38 -13.64 -10.19
CA LEU A 89 -15.24 -15.10 -10.04
C LEU A 89 -14.41 -15.72 -11.17
N GLN A 90 -14.65 -15.33 -12.42
CA GLN A 90 -13.86 -15.77 -13.56
C GLN A 90 -12.38 -15.40 -13.39
N THR A 91 -12.10 -14.16 -12.99
CA THR A 91 -10.72 -13.68 -12.80
C THR A 91 -10.03 -14.46 -11.68
N ASN A 92 -10.75 -14.79 -10.60
CA ASN A 92 -10.23 -15.61 -9.52
C ASN A 92 -9.98 -17.07 -9.95
N ALA A 93 -10.91 -17.67 -10.69
CA ALA A 93 -10.76 -19.03 -11.23
C ALA A 93 -9.54 -19.13 -12.15
N ASN A 94 -9.39 -18.19 -13.07
CA ASN A 94 -8.27 -18.17 -14.02
C ASN A 94 -6.90 -18.08 -13.31
N ARG A 95 -6.81 -17.46 -12.12
CA ARG A 95 -5.55 -17.35 -11.35
C ARG A 95 -5.02 -18.69 -10.84
N VAL A 96 -5.93 -19.62 -10.53
CA VAL A 96 -5.59 -20.96 -10.07
C VAL A 96 -5.57 -21.98 -11.21
N GLY A 97 -5.63 -21.50 -12.47
CA GLY A 97 -5.69 -22.36 -13.66
C GLY A 97 -7.03 -23.07 -13.85
N LEU A 98 -8.10 -22.59 -13.20
CA LEU A 98 -9.45 -23.11 -13.34
C LEU A 98 -10.25 -22.23 -14.31
N GLN A 99 -11.20 -22.83 -15.01
CA GLN A 99 -12.19 -22.11 -15.82
C GLN A 99 -13.52 -22.11 -15.07
N LEU A 100 -14.19 -20.94 -15.03
CA LEU A 100 -15.54 -20.88 -14.50
C LEU A 100 -16.48 -21.65 -15.46
N PRO A 101 -17.34 -22.56 -14.96
CA PRO A 101 -18.32 -23.25 -15.80
C PRO A 101 -19.26 -22.27 -16.50
N GLU A 102 -19.68 -22.58 -17.73
CA GLU A 102 -20.59 -21.74 -18.53
C GLU A 102 -21.95 -21.53 -17.84
N VAL A 103 -22.39 -22.53 -17.08
CA VAL A 103 -23.58 -22.48 -16.22
C VAL A 103 -23.11 -22.27 -14.78
N PHE A 104 -23.36 -21.09 -14.22
CA PHE A 104 -23.01 -20.76 -12.84
C PHE A 104 -24.17 -20.01 -12.18
N GLY A 105 -24.78 -20.61 -11.15
CA GLY A 105 -25.99 -20.08 -10.50
C GLY A 105 -26.95 -21.20 -10.06
N PRO A 106 -28.14 -20.88 -9.51
CA PRO A 106 -29.13 -21.86 -9.04
C PRO A 106 -29.59 -22.84 -10.14
N GLU A 107 -29.37 -22.52 -11.40
CA GLU A 107 -29.63 -23.37 -12.58
C GLU A 107 -28.80 -24.67 -12.58
N VAL A 108 -27.59 -24.67 -11.99
CA VAL A 108 -26.74 -25.87 -11.86
C VAL A 108 -27.31 -26.84 -10.83
N LEU A 109 -27.96 -26.33 -9.78
CA LEU A 109 -28.61 -27.16 -8.76
C LEU A 109 -29.85 -27.85 -9.34
N ALA A 110 -30.61 -27.15 -10.17
CA ALA A 110 -31.77 -27.71 -10.87
C ALA A 110 -31.40 -28.82 -11.86
N GLN A 111 -30.28 -28.68 -12.59
CA GLN A 111 -29.81 -29.72 -13.51
C GLN A 111 -29.32 -30.99 -12.78
N LYS A 112 -28.63 -30.83 -11.64
CA LYS A 112 -28.20 -31.97 -10.80
C LYS A 112 -29.36 -32.71 -10.13
N GLU A 113 -30.49 -32.04 -9.89
CA GLU A 113 -31.70 -32.67 -9.36
C GLU A 113 -32.50 -33.43 -10.42
N SER A 114 -32.41 -33.04 -11.70
CA SER A 114 -33.05 -33.76 -12.81
C SER A 114 -32.27 -34.99 -13.33
N GLU A 115 -30.99 -35.14 -12.94
CA GLU A 115 -30.14 -36.28 -13.31
C GLU A 115 -30.07 -37.39 -12.23
N LYS A 116 -30.80 -37.24 -11.12
CA LYS A 116 -30.99 -38.27 -10.10
C LYS A 116 -32.33 -38.99 -10.25
#